data_AF-A0A9W5YAL3-F1
#
_entry.id   AF-A0A9W5YAL3-F1
#
_cell.length_a   1.000
_cell.length_b   1.000
_cell.length_c   1.000
_cell.angle_alpha   90.00
_cell.angle_beta   90.00
_cell.angle_gamma   90.00
#
_symmetry.space_group_name_H-M   'P 1'
#
loop_
_entity.id
_entity.type
_entity.pdbx_description
1 polymer ?
#
loop_
_entity_poly.entity_id
_entity_poly.type
_entity_poly.pdbx_seq_one_letter_code
_entity_poly.pdbx_strand_id
1 'polypeptide(L)'
;MRIIYGSILIWVSIIMVISYLLLNCINFKNKKYLRIIIGSILCIYGLLGSFTLPSYFFNRISQASWADIEFLKWASEKFSFSVNVLASISILVIISSLIIIYFSSINKISLEWSVVVVMLSQISLIIIAFIMGMYTINKRFDIASYILGVGYFNFLTLYGIYVCRWVFYYNMVDDKIPNKTTE
;
A
#
# COMPACT_ATOMS: atom_id res chain seq x y z
N MET A 1 -8.57 -12.49 -23.63
CA MET A 1 -7.58 -11.65 -22.90
C MET A 1 -8.15 -10.25 -22.77
N ARG A 2 -8.10 -9.64 -21.59
CA ARG A 2 -7.78 -8.21 -21.38
C ARG A 2 -7.83 -7.89 -19.88
N ILE A 3 -6.77 -8.30 -19.20
CA ILE A 3 -6.30 -7.73 -17.92
C ILE A 3 -5.75 -6.32 -18.23
N ILE A 4 -6.55 -5.43 -18.82
CA ILE A 4 -6.04 -4.14 -19.34
C ILE A 4 -6.43 -2.96 -18.45
N TYR A 5 -7.51 -3.06 -17.66
CA TYR A 5 -7.81 -2.00 -16.69
C TYR A 5 -6.93 -2.02 -15.43
N GLY A 6 -5.98 -2.96 -15.35
CA GLY A 6 -4.95 -3.00 -14.32
C GLY A 6 -3.53 -2.81 -14.85
N SER A 7 -3.21 -3.17 -16.11
CA SER A 7 -1.80 -3.30 -16.52
C SER A 7 -1.06 -1.97 -16.50
N ILE A 8 -1.51 -0.95 -17.24
CA ILE A 8 -0.77 0.31 -17.38
C ILE A 8 -0.59 1.00 -16.04
N LEU A 9 -1.65 1.13 -15.25
CA LEU A 9 -1.57 1.84 -13.98
C LEU A 9 -0.76 1.07 -12.92
N ILE A 10 -0.84 -0.27 -12.90
CA ILE A 10 0.05 -1.12 -12.08
C ILE A 10 1.51 -0.97 -12.52
N TRP A 11 1.78 -0.94 -13.83
CA TRP A 11 3.13 -0.70 -14.34
C TRP A 11 3.64 0.69 -13.97
N VAL A 12 2.79 1.72 -14.03
CA VAL A 12 3.13 3.08 -13.60
C VAL A 12 3.48 3.11 -12.11
N SER A 13 2.72 2.46 -11.24
CA SER A 13 3.05 2.40 -9.81
C SER A 13 4.32 1.58 -9.54
N ILE A 14 4.58 0.50 -10.28
CA ILE A 14 5.85 -0.24 -10.22
C ILE A 14 7.02 0.66 -10.62
N ILE A 15 6.91 1.39 -11.73
CA ILE A 15 7.94 2.33 -12.18
C ILE A 15 8.17 3.42 -11.14
N MET A 16 7.14 3.94 -10.47
CA MET A 16 7.29 4.92 -9.39
C MET A 16 8.02 4.34 -8.18
N VAL A 17 7.72 3.10 -7.78
CA VAL A 17 8.44 2.41 -6.69
C VAL A 17 9.92 2.23 -7.05
N ILE A 18 10.22 1.74 -8.25
CA ILE A 18 11.60 1.59 -8.75
C ILE A 18 12.31 2.94 -8.80
N SER A 19 11.63 3.97 -9.32
CA SER A 19 12.17 5.33 -9.39
C SER A 19 12.51 5.87 -8.00
N TYR A 20 11.66 5.63 -7.00
CA TYR A 20 11.94 5.99 -5.61
C TYR A 20 13.18 5.26 -5.05
N LEU A 21 13.35 3.96 -5.34
CA LEU A 21 14.53 3.20 -4.93
C LEU A 21 15.80 3.76 -5.57
N LEU A 22 15.77 4.07 -6.87
CA LEU A 22 16.91 4.67 -7.58
C LEU A 22 17.23 6.07 -7.05
N LEU A 23 16.21 6.88 -6.78
CA LEU A 23 16.38 8.18 -6.15
C LEU A 23 17.12 8.05 -4.82
N ASN A 24 16.85 7.01 -4.03
CA ASN A 24 17.56 6.78 -2.77
C ASN A 24 19.06 6.57 -2.95
N CYS A 25 19.51 6.00 -4.07
CA CYS A 25 20.93 5.80 -4.38
C CYS A 25 21.66 7.05 -4.89
N ILE A 26 20.92 8.05 -5.39
CA ILE A 26 21.52 9.25 -6.01
C ILE A 26 21.55 10.41 -5.01
N ASN A 27 22.64 11.19 -5.00
CA ASN A 27 22.79 12.37 -4.15
C ASN A 27 22.23 13.61 -4.87
N PHE A 28 21.00 14.01 -4.51
CA PHE A 28 20.25 15.06 -5.22
C PHE A 28 19.73 16.13 -4.24
N LYS A 29 19.91 17.41 -4.57
CA LYS A 29 19.60 18.55 -3.67
C LYS A 29 18.11 18.68 -3.29
N ASN A 30 17.18 18.27 -4.17
CA ASN A 30 15.73 18.37 -3.93
C ASN A 30 15.04 17.02 -3.65
N LYS A 31 15.81 16.05 -3.16
CA LYS A 31 15.34 14.68 -2.89
C LYS A 31 14.13 14.64 -1.94
N LYS A 32 14.03 15.58 -0.98
CA LYS A 32 12.91 15.68 -0.04
C LYS A 32 11.57 15.85 -0.76
N TYR A 33 11.40 16.93 -1.54
CA TYR A 33 10.15 17.25 -2.23
C TYR A 33 9.70 16.16 -3.22
N LEU A 34 10.65 15.60 -3.95
CA LEU A 34 10.35 14.56 -4.93
C LEU A 34 9.83 13.27 -4.27
N ARG A 35 10.38 12.91 -3.10
CA ARG A 35 9.87 11.80 -2.29
C ARG A 35 8.43 12.06 -1.85
N ILE A 36 8.09 13.28 -1.44
CA ILE A 36 6.70 13.64 -1.05
C ILE A 36 5.76 13.41 -2.22
N ILE A 37 6.10 13.93 -3.40
CA ILE A 37 5.25 13.84 -4.59
C ILE A 37 5.01 12.36 -4.93
N ILE A 38 6.07 11.55 -4.97
CA ILE A 38 5.95 10.11 -5.26
C ILE A 38 5.10 9.41 -4.18
N GLY A 39 5.37 9.68 -2.90
CA GLY A 39 4.63 9.05 -1.80
C GLY A 39 3.14 9.42 -1.80
N SER A 40 2.81 10.68 -2.05
CA SER A 40 1.42 11.15 -2.15
C SER A 40 0.69 10.53 -3.34
N ILE A 41 1.33 10.46 -4.51
CA ILE A 41 0.73 9.81 -5.70
C ILE A 41 0.48 8.33 -5.43
N LEU A 42 1.45 7.61 -4.85
CA LEU A 42 1.31 6.19 -4.49
C LEU A 42 0.19 5.98 -3.47
N CYS A 43 0.05 6.87 -2.49
CA CYS A 43 -1.00 6.81 -1.48
C CYS A 43 -2.38 7.02 -2.09
N ILE A 44 -2.56 8.08 -2.88
CA ILE A 44 -3.83 8.38 -3.56
C ILE A 44 -4.20 7.24 -4.51
N TYR A 45 -3.24 6.75 -5.28
CA TYR A 45 -3.46 5.67 -6.23
C TYR A 45 -3.81 4.35 -5.53
N GLY A 46 -3.13 4.01 -4.44
CA GLY A 46 -3.45 2.88 -3.59
C GLY A 46 -4.88 2.97 -3.03
N LEU A 47 -5.26 4.12 -2.46
CA LEU A 47 -6.60 4.34 -1.92
C LEU A 47 -7.67 4.20 -3.01
N LEU A 48 -7.49 4.86 -4.15
CA LEU A 48 -8.43 4.77 -5.28
C LEU A 48 -8.59 3.32 -5.74
N GLY A 49 -7.48 2.58 -5.88
CA GLY A 49 -7.51 1.16 -6.25
C GLY A 49 -8.27 0.31 -5.22
N SER A 50 -8.01 0.50 -3.93
CA SER A 50 -8.66 -0.25 -2.86
C SER A 50 -10.17 0.00 -2.77
N PHE A 51 -10.64 1.21 -3.08
CA PHE A 51 -12.08 1.52 -3.09
C PHE A 51 -12.79 1.11 -4.37
N THR A 52 -12.14 1.27 -5.53
CA THR A 52 -12.81 1.05 -6.84
C THR A 52 -12.74 -0.40 -7.30
N LEU A 53 -11.70 -1.15 -6.94
CA LEU A 53 -11.50 -2.52 -7.39
C LEU A 53 -12.63 -3.46 -6.95
N PRO A 54 -13.18 -3.37 -5.72
CA PRO A 54 -14.32 -4.21 -5.33
C PRO A 54 -15.56 -3.99 -6.19
N SER A 55 -15.95 -2.74 -6.42
CA SER A 55 -17.09 -2.41 -7.28
C SER A 55 -16.88 -2.90 -8.71
N TYR A 56 -15.65 -2.75 -9.24
CA TYR A 56 -15.31 -3.24 -10.57
C TYR A 56 -15.37 -4.77 -10.67
N PHE A 57 -14.90 -5.49 -9.63
CA PHE A 57 -15.02 -6.95 -9.55
C PHE A 57 -16.47 -7.41 -9.63
N PHE A 58 -17.35 -6.84 -8.79
CA PHE A 58 -18.77 -7.21 -8.77
C PHE A 58 -19.47 -6.96 -10.09
N ASN A 59 -19.23 -5.81 -10.71
CA ASN A 59 -19.80 -5.48 -12.02
C ASN A 59 -19.32 -6.43 -13.12
N ARG A 60 -18.05 -6.85 -13.08
CA ARG A 60 -17.50 -7.76 -14.09
C ARG A 60 -18.04 -9.18 -13.95
N ILE A 61 -18.16 -9.66 -12.71
CA ILE A 61 -18.65 -11.01 -12.45
C ILE A 61 -20.16 -11.12 -12.70
N SER A 62 -20.94 -10.09 -12.38
CA SER A 62 -22.39 -10.10 -12.66
C SER A 62 -22.71 -10.10 -14.16
N GLN A 63 -21.82 -9.58 -15.00
CA GLN A 63 -21.95 -9.57 -16.46
C GLN A 63 -21.36 -10.82 -17.14
N ALA A 64 -20.76 -11.73 -16.37
CA ALA A 64 -20.13 -12.92 -16.93
C ALA A 64 -21.20 -13.96 -17.30
N SER A 65 -21.31 -14.27 -18.59
CA SER A 65 -22.32 -15.22 -19.12
C SER A 65 -22.19 -16.65 -18.59
N TRP A 66 -21.04 -16.99 -17.99
CA TRP A 66 -20.73 -18.30 -17.42
C TRP A 66 -20.98 -18.39 -15.91
N ALA A 67 -21.33 -17.27 -15.26
CA ALA A 67 -21.55 -17.20 -13.82
C ALA A 67 -23.02 -17.52 -13.48
N ASP A 68 -23.25 -18.64 -12.81
CA ASP A 68 -24.56 -18.97 -12.24
C ASP A 68 -24.75 -18.27 -10.87
N ILE A 69 -26.00 -18.30 -10.37
CA ILE A 69 -26.35 -17.61 -9.11
C ILE A 69 -25.56 -18.16 -7.92
N GLU A 70 -25.31 -19.46 -7.88
CA GLU A 70 -24.55 -20.11 -6.81
C GLU A 70 -23.09 -19.64 -6.81
N PHE A 71 -22.47 -19.58 -8.00
CA PHE A 71 -21.14 -19.03 -8.19
C PHE A 71 -21.07 -17.55 -7.80
N LEU A 72 -22.05 -16.73 -8.22
CA LEU A 72 -22.10 -15.32 -7.87
C LEU A 72 -22.15 -15.11 -6.35
N LYS A 73 -22.96 -15.90 -5.65
CA LYS A 73 -23.04 -15.87 -4.19
C LYS A 73 -21.71 -16.27 -3.55
N TRP A 74 -21.13 -17.40 -3.96
CA TRP A 74 -19.84 -17.85 -3.44
C TRP A 74 -18.70 -16.84 -3.70
N ALA A 75 -18.61 -16.31 -4.92
CA ALA A 75 -17.61 -15.33 -5.31
C ALA A 75 -17.74 -14.04 -4.50
N SER A 76 -18.98 -13.58 -4.28
CA SER A 76 -19.29 -12.41 -3.47
C SER A 76 -18.87 -12.59 -2.01
N GLU A 77 -19.26 -13.69 -1.37
CA GLU A 77 -18.90 -13.99 0.01
C GLU A 77 -17.38 -14.11 0.17
N LYS A 78 -16.73 -14.85 -0.74
CA LYS A 78 -15.28 -15.09 -0.69
C LYS A 78 -14.48 -13.80 -0.89
N PHE A 79 -14.86 -12.99 -1.87
CA PHE A 79 -14.17 -11.76 -2.18
C PHE A 79 -14.41 -10.69 -1.09
N SER A 80 -15.65 -10.53 -0.61
CA SER A 80 -15.98 -9.59 0.48
C SER A 80 -15.23 -9.94 1.76
N PHE A 81 -15.18 -11.23 2.12
CA PHE A 81 -14.36 -11.70 3.24
C PHE A 81 -12.89 -11.29 3.07
N SER A 82 -12.33 -11.49 1.88
CA SER A 82 -10.93 -11.19 1.60
C SER A 82 -10.62 -9.70 1.66
N VAL A 83 -11.48 -8.86 1.06
CA VAL A 83 -11.37 -7.39 1.12
C VAL A 83 -11.43 -6.91 2.56
N ASN A 84 -12.39 -7.40 3.35
CA ASN A 84 -12.59 -6.96 4.74
C ASN A 84 -11.41 -7.35 5.65
N VAL A 85 -10.85 -8.55 5.47
CA VAL A 85 -9.65 -9.00 6.19
C VAL A 85 -8.46 -8.10 5.84
N LEU A 86 -8.21 -7.88 4.55
CA LEU A 86 -7.10 -7.03 4.08
C LEU A 86 -7.25 -5.58 4.54
N ALA A 87 -8.47 -5.03 4.54
CA ALA A 87 -8.75 -3.68 5.02
C ALA A 87 -8.50 -3.57 6.54
N SER A 88 -9.01 -4.53 7.33
CA SER A 88 -8.81 -4.57 8.78
C SER A 88 -7.33 -4.63 9.16
N ILE A 89 -6.57 -5.48 8.49
CA ILE A 89 -5.12 -5.57 8.71
C ILE A 89 -4.43 -4.26 8.31
N SER A 90 -4.82 -3.65 7.19
CA SER A 90 -4.23 -2.37 6.75
C SER A 90 -4.48 -1.26 7.77
N ILE A 91 -5.67 -1.18 8.34
CA ILE A 91 -5.99 -0.23 9.42
C ILE A 91 -5.12 -0.49 10.65
N LEU A 92 -4.98 -1.75 11.07
CA LEU A 92 -4.11 -2.11 12.20
C LEU A 92 -2.66 -1.69 11.95
N VAL A 93 -2.14 -1.91 10.73
CA VAL A 93 -0.79 -1.51 10.35
C VAL A 93 -0.63 0.02 10.38
N ILE A 94 -1.62 0.79 9.92
CA ILE A 94 -1.59 2.26 10.01
C ILE A 94 -1.55 2.71 11.47
N ILE A 95 -2.45 2.18 12.30
CA ILE A 95 -2.53 2.53 13.72
C ILE A 95 -1.23 2.19 14.44
N SER A 96 -0.70 0.97 14.25
CA SER A 96 0.57 0.58 14.85
C SER A 96 1.72 1.46 14.38
N SER A 97 1.74 1.83 13.09
CA SER A 97 2.78 2.71 12.54
C SER A 97 2.73 4.10 13.18
N LEU A 98 1.54 4.68 13.35
CA LEU A 98 1.35 5.98 14.00
C LEU A 98 1.79 5.94 15.47
N ILE A 99 1.41 4.88 16.20
CA ILE A 99 1.80 4.69 17.61
C ILE A 99 3.33 4.60 17.72
N ILE A 100 3.98 3.78 16.89
CA ILE A 100 5.44 3.62 16.93
C ILE A 100 6.14 4.94 16.57
N ILE A 101 5.67 5.67 15.56
CA ILE A 101 6.22 6.98 15.17
C ILE A 101 6.08 7.97 16.33
N TYR A 102 4.92 8.01 16.98
CA TYR A 102 4.65 8.88 18.13
C TYR A 102 5.56 8.56 19.33
N PHE A 103 5.72 7.28 19.69
CA PHE A 103 6.63 6.91 20.78
C PHE A 103 8.11 7.16 20.44
N SER A 104 8.49 6.99 19.17
CA SER A 104 9.85 7.26 18.70
C SER A 104 10.21 8.76 18.72
N SER A 105 9.22 9.66 18.60
CA SER A 105 9.47 11.10 18.69
C SER A 105 9.61 11.60 20.14
N ILE A 106 9.01 10.89 21.10
CA ILE A 106 9.00 11.25 22.53
C ILE A 106 10.11 10.54 23.32
N ASN A 107 10.47 9.30 22.97
CA ASN A 107 11.43 8.48 23.73
C ASN A 107 12.43 7.73 22.82
N LYS A 108 13.61 7.44 23.38
CA LYS A 108 14.89 6.91 22.85
C LYS A 108 14.89 5.66 21.92
N ILE A 109 13.78 5.28 21.28
CA ILE A 109 13.79 4.22 20.26
C ILE A 109 14.45 4.77 19.01
N SER A 110 15.51 4.10 18.52
CA SER A 110 16.13 4.55 17.27
C SER A 110 15.11 4.46 16.16
N LEU A 111 14.91 5.59 15.49
CA LEU A 111 13.97 5.77 14.40
C LEU A 111 14.13 4.71 13.30
N GLU A 112 15.32 4.12 13.16
CA GLU A 112 15.61 3.02 12.24
C GLU A 112 14.83 1.73 12.56
N TRP A 113 14.59 1.40 13.84
CA TRP A 113 13.79 0.24 14.22
C TRP A 113 12.30 0.44 13.90
N SER A 114 11.78 1.66 14.06
CA SER A 114 10.40 1.96 13.65
C SER A 114 10.23 1.82 12.15
N VAL A 115 11.24 2.19 11.37
CA VAL A 115 11.27 1.97 9.92
C VAL A 115 11.18 0.50 9.56
N VAL A 116 12.00 -0.35 10.20
CA VAL A 116 12.03 -1.80 9.93
C VAL A 116 10.69 -2.44 10.27
N VAL A 117 10.09 -2.10 11.41
CA VAL A 117 8.79 -2.66 11.84
C VAL A 117 7.68 -2.28 10.86
N VAL A 118 7.66 -1.04 10.36
CA VAL A 118 6.67 -0.60 9.34
C VAL A 118 6.87 -1.32 8.00
N MET A 119 8.11 -1.61 7.59
CA MET A 119 8.34 -2.40 6.38
C MET A 119 7.91 -3.86 6.53
N LEU A 120 8.22 -4.48 7.67
CA LEU A 120 7.82 -5.87 7.94
C LEU A 120 6.29 -6.04 7.99
N SER A 121 5.57 -5.07 8.56
CA SER A 121 4.11 -5.08 8.61
C SER A 121 3.46 -4.85 7.22
N GLN A 122 4.15 -4.18 6.31
CA GLN A 122 3.73 -4.06 4.91
C GLN A 122 3.97 -5.36 4.12
N ILE A 123 5.08 -6.04 4.38
CA ILE A 123 5.40 -7.33 3.75
C ILE A 123 4.41 -8.41 4.20
N SER A 124 4.00 -8.42 5.47
CA SER A 124 3.01 -9.38 5.97
C SER A 124 1.65 -9.24 5.27
N LEU A 125 1.22 -8.03 4.91
CA LEU A 125 0.01 -7.79 4.12
C LEU A 125 0.08 -8.41 2.72
N ILE A 126 1.21 -8.30 2.04
CA ILE A 126 1.42 -8.95 0.74
C ILE A 126 1.35 -10.48 0.90
N ILE A 127 2.00 -11.02 1.94
CA ILE A 127 2.00 -12.47 2.20
C ILE A 127 0.59 -12.96 2.51
N ILE A 128 -0.19 -12.24 3.31
CA ILE A 128 -1.58 -12.61 3.62
C ILE A 128 -2.45 -12.57 2.36
N ALA A 129 -2.34 -11.51 1.55
CA ALA A 129 -3.05 -11.42 0.28
C ALA A 129 -2.65 -12.58 -0.67
N PHE A 130 -1.38 -12.94 -0.68
CA PHE A 130 -0.86 -14.06 -1.47
C PHE A 130 -1.45 -15.39 -1.01
N ILE A 131 -1.44 -15.68 0.29
CA ILE A 131 -2.04 -16.89 0.87
C ILE A 131 -3.53 -16.96 0.53
N MET A 132 -4.28 -15.88 0.72
CA MET A 132 -5.72 -15.81 0.40
C MET A 132 -5.99 -15.99 -1.10
N GLY A 133 -5.13 -15.43 -1.95
CA GLY A 133 -5.13 -15.64 -3.39
C GLY A 133 -4.90 -17.10 -3.75
N MET A 134 -3.85 -17.73 -3.23
CA MET A 134 -3.51 -19.14 -3.50
C MET A 134 -4.63 -20.11 -3.08
N TYR A 135 -5.26 -19.90 -1.92
CA TYR A 135 -6.43 -20.68 -1.51
C TYR A 135 -7.64 -20.54 -2.46
N THR A 136 -7.69 -19.45 -3.22
CA THR A 136 -8.77 -19.16 -4.18
C THR A 136 -8.40 -19.57 -5.61
N ILE A 137 -7.11 -19.59 -5.98
CA ILE A 137 -6.60 -20.01 -7.30
C ILE A 137 -7.07 -21.40 -7.66
N ASN A 138 -7.06 -22.33 -6.70
CA ASN A 138 -7.48 -23.72 -6.90
C ASN A 138 -8.95 -23.84 -7.36
N LYS A 139 -9.78 -22.81 -7.14
CA LYS A 139 -11.17 -22.76 -7.59
C LYS A 139 -11.38 -21.84 -8.79
N ARG A 140 -10.84 -20.61 -8.75
CA ARG A 140 -10.90 -19.63 -9.86
C ARG A 140 -9.73 -18.65 -9.79
N PHE A 141 -8.90 -18.67 -10.83
CA PHE A 141 -7.77 -17.75 -11.00
C PHE A 141 -8.20 -16.27 -11.02
N ASP A 142 -9.32 -15.95 -11.67
CA ASP A 142 -9.79 -14.55 -11.80
C ASP A 142 -10.05 -13.92 -10.43
N ILE A 143 -10.81 -14.57 -9.54
CA ILE A 143 -11.09 -14.03 -8.19
C ILE A 143 -9.81 -13.88 -7.38
N ALA A 144 -8.90 -14.85 -7.46
CA ALA A 144 -7.62 -14.75 -6.79
C ALA A 144 -6.79 -13.55 -7.28
N SER A 145 -6.79 -13.27 -8.58
CA SER A 145 -6.10 -12.09 -9.14
C SER A 145 -6.67 -10.77 -8.60
N TYR A 146 -7.99 -10.71 -8.37
CA TYR A 146 -8.63 -9.56 -7.74
C TYR A 146 -8.26 -9.42 -6.27
N ILE A 147 -8.19 -10.52 -5.50
CA ILE A 147 -7.75 -10.51 -4.10
C ILE A 147 -6.30 -10.01 -3.99
N LEU A 148 -5.42 -10.51 -4.86
CA LEU A 148 -4.04 -10.04 -4.97
C LEU A 148 -3.96 -8.55 -5.33
N GLY A 149 -4.84 -8.09 -6.24
CA GLY A 149 -4.96 -6.68 -6.61
C GLY A 149 -5.32 -5.78 -5.42
N VAL A 150 -6.28 -6.19 -4.58
CA VAL A 150 -6.63 -5.45 -3.35
C VAL A 150 -5.43 -5.39 -2.40
N GLY A 151 -4.74 -6.52 -2.21
CA GLY A 151 -3.52 -6.56 -1.39
C GLY A 151 -2.43 -5.62 -1.91
N TYR A 152 -2.24 -5.57 -3.23
CA TYR A 152 -1.30 -4.66 -3.88
C TYR A 152 -1.66 -3.18 -3.66
N PHE A 153 -2.92 -2.79 -3.82
CA PHE A 153 -3.36 -1.40 -3.60
C PHE A 153 -3.28 -0.96 -2.13
N ASN A 154 -3.58 -1.86 -1.20
CA ASN A 154 -3.37 -1.63 0.23
C ASN A 154 -1.87 -1.45 0.53
N PHE A 155 -1.01 -2.29 -0.06
CA PHE A 155 0.44 -2.12 0.05
C PHE A 155 0.91 -0.77 -0.50
N LEU A 156 0.46 -0.35 -1.68
CA LEU A 156 0.82 0.93 -2.28
C LEU A 156 0.43 2.12 -1.38
N THR A 157 -0.74 2.04 -0.74
CA THR A 157 -1.20 3.06 0.22
C THR A 157 -0.21 3.20 1.37
N LEU A 158 0.14 2.08 2.00
CA LEU A 158 1.06 2.03 3.13
C LEU A 158 2.48 2.43 2.72
N TYR A 159 2.93 2.00 1.54
CA TYR A 159 4.23 2.36 1.00
C TYR A 159 4.30 3.87 0.71
N GLY A 160 3.24 4.47 0.18
CA GLY A 160 3.13 5.92 0.02
C GLY A 160 3.26 6.67 1.35
N ILE A 161 2.57 6.21 2.40
CA ILE A 161 2.69 6.75 3.77
C ILE A 161 4.13 6.62 4.28
N TYR A 162 4.75 5.45 4.09
CA TYR A 162 6.15 5.19 4.43
C TYR A 162 7.10 6.18 3.74
N VAL A 163 6.89 6.45 2.46
CA VAL A 163 7.70 7.39 1.68
C VAL A 163 7.54 8.81 2.23
N CYS A 164 6.30 9.22 2.53
CA CYS A 164 5.98 10.55 3.05
C CYS A 164 6.47 10.82 4.48
N ARG A 165 6.71 9.79 5.30
CA ARG A 165 7.17 9.97 6.68
C ARG A 165 8.47 10.79 6.80
N TRP A 166 9.33 10.75 5.78
CA TRP A 166 10.59 11.49 5.75
C TRP A 166 10.37 13.00 5.90
N VAL A 167 9.20 13.51 5.54
CA VAL A 167 8.83 14.92 5.71
C VAL A 167 8.66 15.26 7.18
N PHE A 168 7.86 14.46 7.88
CA PHE A 168 7.66 14.61 9.33
C PHE A 168 8.98 14.48 10.07
N TYR A 169 9.85 13.56 9.63
CA TYR A 169 11.19 13.39 10.20
C TYR A 169 12.07 14.63 10.04
N TYR A 170 12.27 15.14 8.81
CA TYR A 170 13.15 16.29 8.60
C TYR A 170 12.61 17.57 9.23
N ASN A 171 11.29 17.81 9.18
CA ASN A 171 10.71 19.01 9.80
C ASN A 171 10.88 18.97 11.34
N MET A 172 10.74 17.81 11.99
CA MET A 172 10.95 17.70 13.44
C MET A 172 12.42 17.76 13.88
N VAL A 173 13.37 17.46 13.00
CA VAL A 173 14.82 17.53 13.28
C VAL A 173 15.38 18.91 12.98
N ASP A 174 14.95 19.57 11.91
CA ASP A 174 15.36 20.94 11.56
C ASP A 174 14.89 21.95 12.63
N ASP A 175 13.70 21.76 13.22
CA ASP A 175 13.19 22.59 14.33
C ASP A 175 14.03 22.48 15.63
N LYS A 176 14.97 21.52 15.71
CA LYS A 176 15.87 21.34 16.87
C LYS A 176 17.27 21.91 16.66
N ILE A 177 17.58 22.53 15.52
CA ILE A 177 18.84 23.26 15.35
C ILE A 177 18.56 24.71 15.76
N PRO A 178 18.87 25.15 17.00
CA PRO A 178 18.83 26.57 17.31
C PRO A 178 19.77 27.27 16.33
N ASN A 179 19.30 28.38 15.76
CA ASN A 179 20.10 29.32 14.98
C ASN A 179 21.52 29.33 15.52
N LYS A 180 22.47 28.82 14.73
CA LYS A 180 23.88 29.10 14.97
C LYS A 180 23.97 30.62 14.94
N THR A 181 24.17 31.17 16.13
CA THR A 181 24.50 32.56 16.40
C THR A 181 25.53 33.01 15.38
N THR A 182 25.12 33.94 14.52
CA THR A 182 26.04 34.83 13.83
C THR A 182 26.69 35.71 14.90
N GLU A 183 27.86 35.28 15.38
CA GLU A 183 28.90 36.19 15.86
C GLU A 183 29.65 36.80 14.67
#